data_AF-A0A949MF30-F1
#
_entry.id   AF-A0A949MF30-F1
#
_cell.length_a   1.000
_cell.length_b   1.000
_cell.length_c   1.000
_cell.angle_alpha   90.00
_cell.angle_beta   90.00
_cell.angle_gamma   90.00
#
_symmetry.space_group_name_H-M   'P 1'
#
loop_
_entity.id
_entity.type
_entity.pdbx_description
1 polymer ?
#
loop_
_entity_poly.entity_id
_entity_poly.type
_entity_poly.pdbx_seq_one_letter_code
_entity_poly.pdbx_strand_id
1 'polypeptide(L)'
;MSELLLDSILGNRNDPDLAKKLHDLGHHGGHVESLVVQAEDLPRRRFHGQTDHGTPCFVALPRDVSLADGAVLHLTDHRAVVLKVGAQDWLKLQPQNDGGLALGYLAGNMHWRVRFEDGCLLVAVDHPRETYLTRLHELEHEGKVRVLE
;
A
#
# COMPACT_ATOMS: atom_id res chain seq x y z
N MET A 1 -17.04 14.34 -10.80
CA MET A 1 -16.75 12.93 -11.13
C MET A 1 -17.36 12.08 -10.04
N SER A 2 -18.17 11.08 -10.38
CA SER A 2 -18.76 10.16 -9.39
C SER A 2 -17.74 9.15 -8.93
N GLU A 3 -17.67 8.91 -7.62
CA GLU A 3 -16.83 7.89 -7.01
C GLU A 3 -17.40 6.48 -7.27
N LEU A 4 -16.54 5.50 -7.52
CA LEU A 4 -16.93 4.11 -7.74
C LEU A 4 -17.11 3.39 -6.40
N LEU A 5 -18.30 2.87 -6.13
CA LEU A 5 -18.57 2.06 -4.95
C LEU A 5 -18.13 0.60 -5.17
N LEU A 6 -17.26 0.10 -4.30
CA LEU A 6 -16.75 -1.27 -4.29
C LEU A 6 -17.26 -1.98 -3.03
N ASP A 7 -18.42 -2.62 -3.12
CA ASP A 7 -19.15 -3.19 -1.98
C ASP A 7 -19.11 -4.72 -1.90
N SER A 8 -18.46 -5.39 -2.86
CA SER A 8 -18.38 -6.84 -2.95
C SER A 8 -17.07 -7.31 -3.58
N ILE A 9 -16.75 -8.59 -3.39
CA ILE A 9 -15.65 -9.28 -4.07
C ILE A 9 -16.27 -10.33 -5.00
N LEU A 10 -16.01 -10.21 -6.30
CA LEU A 10 -16.54 -11.10 -7.34
C LEU A 10 -15.80 -12.44 -7.42
N GLY A 11 -14.57 -12.47 -6.89
CA GLY A 11 -13.68 -13.63 -6.86
C GLY A 11 -12.22 -13.18 -6.95
N ASN A 12 -11.33 -14.08 -7.34
CA ASN A 12 -9.93 -13.78 -7.56
C ASN A 12 -9.60 -13.79 -9.05
N ARG A 13 -8.68 -12.93 -9.50
CA ARG A 13 -8.21 -12.89 -10.88
C ARG A 13 -7.59 -14.21 -11.35
N ASN A 14 -7.15 -15.06 -10.42
CA ASN A 14 -6.60 -16.38 -10.69
C ASN A 14 -7.69 -17.45 -10.91
N ASP A 15 -8.96 -17.15 -10.62
CA ASP A 15 -10.07 -18.05 -10.91
C ASP A 15 -10.24 -18.15 -12.44
N PRO A 16 -10.31 -19.36 -13.03
CA PRO A 16 -10.31 -19.54 -14.49
C PRO A 16 -11.35 -18.71 -15.23
N ASP A 17 -12.56 -18.61 -14.67
CA ASP A 17 -13.67 -17.86 -15.26
C ASP A 17 -13.42 -16.34 -15.25
N LEU A 18 -12.84 -15.81 -14.17
CA LEU A 18 -12.51 -14.40 -14.05
C LEU A 18 -11.26 -14.06 -14.88
N ALA A 19 -10.24 -14.92 -14.88
CA ALA A 19 -9.06 -14.76 -15.71
C ALA A 19 -9.44 -14.61 -17.20
N LYS A 20 -10.35 -15.47 -17.67
CA LYS A 20 -10.88 -15.38 -19.03
C LYS A 20 -11.62 -14.06 -19.28
N LYS A 21 -12.55 -13.68 -18.39
CA LYS A 21 -13.29 -12.41 -18.53
C LYS A 21 -12.37 -11.19 -18.53
N LEU A 22 -11.36 -11.15 -17.67
CA LEU A 22 -10.37 -10.08 -17.61
C LEU A 22 -9.51 -10.01 -18.88
N HIS A 23 -9.16 -11.17 -19.45
CA HIS A 23 -8.45 -11.24 -20.72
C HIS A 23 -9.34 -10.75 -21.88
N ASP A 24 -10.56 -11.27 -22.00
CA ASP A 24 -11.52 -10.89 -23.04
C ASP A 24 -11.81 -9.37 -22.98
N LEU A 25 -11.94 -8.80 -21.78
CA LEU A 25 -12.11 -7.37 -21.57
C LEU A 25 -11.00 -6.53 -22.21
N GLY A 26 -9.74 -6.96 -22.08
CA GLY A 26 -8.59 -6.29 -22.68
C GLY A 26 -8.61 -6.31 -24.22
N HIS A 27 -9.18 -7.36 -24.83
CA HIS A 27 -9.33 -7.45 -26.29
C HIS A 27 -10.47 -6.57 -26.83
N HIS A 28 -11.52 -6.36 -26.04
CA HIS A 28 -12.70 -5.59 -26.45
C HIS A 28 -12.57 -4.08 -26.19
N GLY A 29 -11.36 -3.59 -25.88
CA GLY A 29 -11.08 -2.17 -25.62
C GLY A 29 -11.47 -1.70 -24.22
N GLY A 30 -11.82 -2.63 -23.32
CA GLY A 30 -11.94 -2.35 -21.90
C GLY A 30 -10.59 -2.27 -21.20
N HIS A 31 -10.59 -1.81 -19.95
CA HIS A 31 -9.36 -1.65 -19.16
C HIS A 31 -9.49 -2.32 -17.78
N VAL A 32 -8.40 -2.92 -17.35
CA VAL A 32 -8.25 -3.48 -16.00
C VAL A 32 -7.44 -2.49 -15.19
N GLU A 33 -8.05 -1.92 -14.16
CA GLU A 33 -7.42 -0.97 -13.24
C GLU A 33 -6.99 -1.69 -11.95
N SER A 34 -5.90 -1.22 -11.36
CA SER A 34 -5.40 -1.74 -10.08
C SER A 34 -5.73 -0.77 -8.96
N LEU A 35 -6.43 -1.25 -7.93
CA LEU A 35 -6.53 -0.57 -6.64
C LEU A 35 -5.39 -1.08 -5.75
N VAL A 36 -4.37 -0.26 -5.54
CA VAL A 36 -3.25 -0.62 -4.68
C VAL A 36 -3.62 -0.40 -3.22
N VAL A 37 -3.55 -1.45 -2.41
CA VAL A 37 -3.81 -1.40 -0.96
C VAL A 37 -2.57 -1.90 -0.25
N GLN A 38 -2.07 -1.14 0.73
CA GLN A 38 -0.93 -1.60 1.53
C GLN A 38 -1.34 -2.81 2.39
N ALA A 39 -0.37 -3.67 2.69
CA ALA A 39 -0.64 -4.90 3.43
C ALA A 39 -1.36 -4.64 4.78
N GLU A 40 -1.09 -3.51 5.44
CA GLU A 40 -1.75 -3.19 6.72
C GLU A 40 -3.14 -2.59 6.57
N ASP A 41 -3.51 -2.18 5.37
CA ASP A 41 -4.85 -1.69 5.07
C ASP A 41 -5.78 -2.82 4.59
N LEU A 42 -5.26 -4.03 4.35
CA LEU A 42 -6.09 -5.21 4.02
C LEU A 42 -7.16 -5.57 5.06
N PRO A 43 -6.92 -5.37 6.39
CA PRO A 43 -7.97 -5.53 7.39
C PRO A 43 -9.07 -4.47 7.29
N ARG A 44 -8.82 -3.31 6.65
CA ARG A 44 -9.83 -2.26 6.52
C ARG A 44 -10.96 -2.72 5.60
N ARG A 45 -12.18 -2.39 5.98
CA ARG A 45 -13.41 -2.68 5.20
C ARG A 45 -13.98 -1.45 4.51
N ARG A 46 -13.59 -0.27 5.00
CA ARG A 46 -14.15 1.02 4.60
C ARG A 46 -13.03 2.03 4.45
N PHE A 47 -12.79 2.49 3.23
CA PHE A 47 -11.80 3.52 2.94
C PHE A 47 -12.00 4.08 1.54
N HIS A 48 -11.54 5.32 1.34
CA HIS A 48 -11.39 5.91 0.02
C HIS A 48 -10.05 5.50 -0.58
N GLY A 49 -10.03 5.29 -1.88
CA GLY A 49 -8.83 4.96 -2.64
C GLY A 49 -8.91 5.51 -4.05
N GLN A 50 -7.83 5.36 -4.79
CA GLN A 50 -7.74 5.72 -6.19
C GLN A 50 -7.02 4.61 -6.95
N THR A 51 -7.51 4.27 -8.13
CA THR A 51 -6.84 3.29 -8.99
C THR A 51 -5.60 3.91 -9.66
N ASP A 52 -4.75 3.06 -10.24
CA ASP A 52 -3.65 3.46 -11.13
C ASP A 52 -4.07 4.32 -12.34
N HIS A 53 -5.33 4.24 -12.76
CA HIS A 53 -5.94 5.07 -13.80
C HIS A 53 -6.58 6.37 -13.27
N GLY A 54 -6.46 6.65 -11.98
CA GLY A 54 -6.97 7.87 -11.36
C GLY A 54 -8.47 7.82 -11.01
N THR A 55 -9.13 6.67 -11.11
CA THR A 55 -10.55 6.52 -10.75
C THR A 55 -10.73 6.58 -9.22
N PRO A 56 -11.48 7.55 -8.68
CA PRO A 56 -11.81 7.59 -7.26
C PRO A 56 -12.73 6.42 -6.89
N CYS A 57 -12.41 5.71 -5.81
CA CYS A 57 -13.15 4.54 -5.34
C CYS A 57 -13.43 4.64 -3.85
N PHE A 58 -14.61 4.16 -3.44
CA PHE A 58 -14.93 3.91 -2.04
C PHE A 58 -15.14 2.41 -1.82
N VAL A 59 -14.23 1.80 -1.07
CA VAL A 59 -14.34 0.41 -0.65
C VAL A 59 -15.29 0.36 0.55
N ALA A 60 -16.34 -0.47 0.47
CA ALA A 60 -17.37 -0.59 1.49
C ALA A 60 -17.82 -2.05 1.67
N LEU A 61 -16.89 -2.90 2.09
CA LEU A 61 -17.11 -4.35 2.16
C LEU A 61 -17.87 -4.78 3.43
N PRO A 62 -18.62 -5.90 3.35
CA PRO A 62 -19.14 -6.61 4.51
C PRO A 62 -18.04 -7.02 5.50
N ARG A 63 -18.41 -7.24 6.77
CA ARG A 63 -17.43 -7.51 7.84
C ARG A 63 -16.72 -8.86 7.68
N ASP A 64 -17.43 -9.85 7.13
CA ASP A 64 -17.03 -11.24 6.91
C ASP A 64 -16.12 -11.43 5.69
N VAL A 65 -16.02 -10.43 4.82
CA VAL A 65 -15.20 -10.49 3.61
C VAL A 65 -13.84 -9.84 3.86
N SER A 66 -12.76 -10.52 3.50
CA SER A 66 -11.39 -10.00 3.62
C SER A 66 -10.79 -9.66 2.25
N LEU A 67 -10.08 -8.54 2.18
CA LEU A 67 -9.28 -8.18 1.01
C LEU A 67 -8.08 -9.13 0.88
N ALA A 68 -7.78 -9.52 -0.35
CA ALA A 68 -6.64 -10.36 -0.69
C ALA A 68 -6.08 -9.94 -2.05
N ASP A 69 -4.80 -10.23 -2.29
CA ASP A 69 -4.17 -9.93 -3.57
C ASP A 69 -4.90 -10.59 -4.73
N GLY A 70 -5.13 -9.82 -5.80
CA GLY A 70 -5.85 -10.27 -6.98
C GLY A 70 -7.36 -10.34 -6.81
N ALA A 71 -7.95 -9.90 -5.69
CA ALA A 71 -9.40 -9.83 -5.54
C ALA A 71 -10.02 -8.91 -6.62
N VAL A 72 -11.01 -9.41 -7.35
CA VAL A 72 -11.76 -8.63 -8.35
C VAL A 72 -12.90 -7.92 -7.63
N LEU A 73 -12.81 -6.60 -7.53
CA LEU A 73 -13.77 -5.76 -6.78
C LEU A 73 -14.87 -5.18 -7.68
N HIS A 74 -14.60 -5.10 -8.98
CA HIS A 74 -15.54 -4.60 -9.97
C HIS A 74 -15.27 -5.25 -11.33
N LEU A 75 -16.32 -5.58 -12.06
CA LEU A 75 -16.22 -6.11 -13.42
C LEU A 75 -17.46 -5.71 -14.23
N THR A 76 -17.24 -5.10 -15.38
CA THR A 76 -18.22 -4.71 -16.39
C THR A 76 -17.65 -5.01 -17.78
N ASP A 77 -18.43 -4.81 -18.83
CA ASP A 77 -18.00 -5.00 -20.23
C ASP A 77 -16.90 -4.02 -20.67
N HIS A 78 -16.62 -2.97 -19.90
CA HIS A 78 -15.67 -1.91 -20.25
C HIS A 78 -14.56 -1.69 -19.22
N ARG A 79 -14.73 -2.19 -18.00
CA ARG A 79 -13.83 -1.93 -16.87
C ARG A 79 -13.81 -3.10 -15.88
N ALA A 80 -12.63 -3.39 -15.35
CA ALA A 80 -12.47 -4.15 -14.13
C ALA A 80 -11.60 -3.39 -13.12
N VAL A 81 -11.84 -3.62 -11.83
CA VAL A 81 -10.95 -3.15 -10.74
C VAL A 81 -10.47 -4.36 -9.97
N VAL A 82 -9.15 -4.53 -9.93
CA VAL A 82 -8.48 -5.64 -9.24
C VAL A 82 -7.65 -5.07 -8.09
N LEU A 83 -7.79 -5.65 -6.90
CA LEU A 83 -6.93 -5.30 -5.78
C LEU A 83 -5.53 -5.82 -6.05
N LYS A 84 -4.55 -4.95 -5.86
CA LYS A 84 -3.14 -5.30 -5.81
C LYS A 84 -2.60 -4.96 -4.43
N VAL A 85 -2.05 -5.94 -3.73
CA VAL A 85 -1.35 -5.67 -2.48
C VAL A 85 -0.06 -4.92 -2.83
N GLY A 86 0.10 -3.72 -2.29
CA GLY A 86 1.32 -2.94 -2.43
C GLY A 86 2.50 -3.70 -1.84
N ALA A 87 3.65 -3.67 -2.51
CA ALA A 87 4.89 -4.03 -1.85
C ALA A 87 5.16 -2.96 -0.80
N GLN A 88 5.25 -3.36 0.47
CA GLN A 88 5.59 -2.43 1.54
C GLN A 88 7.04 -1.96 1.33
N ASP A 89 7.22 -0.67 1.05
CA ASP A 89 8.54 -0.04 1.00
C ASP A 89 9.01 0.21 2.45
N TRP A 90 10.30 -0.05 2.67
CA TRP A 90 10.95 0.04 3.98
C TRP A 90 12.16 0.96 3.88
N LEU A 91 12.13 2.07 4.61
CA LEU A 91 13.28 2.93 4.78
C LEU A 91 14.19 2.31 5.85
N LYS A 92 15.37 1.81 5.43
CA LYS A 92 16.31 1.15 6.33
C LYS A 92 17.24 2.19 6.97
N LEU A 93 17.16 2.30 8.29
CA LEU A 93 17.91 3.28 9.08
C LEU A 93 18.91 2.55 9.96
N GLN A 94 20.20 2.82 9.75
CA GLN A 94 21.26 2.26 10.57
C GLN A 94 21.68 3.28 11.63
N PRO A 95 21.40 3.03 12.92
CA PRO A 95 21.92 3.88 13.99
C PRO A 95 23.46 3.83 13.99
N GLN A 96 24.07 4.97 14.23
CA GLN A 96 25.52 5.15 14.34
C GLN A 96 25.85 5.65 15.75
N ASN A 97 26.99 5.24 16.28
CA ASN A 97 27.46 5.66 17.62
C ASN A 97 26.37 5.44 18.70
N ASP A 98 25.97 6.50 19.40
CA ASP A 98 24.91 6.53 20.42
C ASP A 98 23.52 6.91 19.85
N GLY A 99 23.39 7.01 18.52
CA GLY A 99 22.19 7.49 17.84
C GLY A 99 20.97 6.58 17.94
N GLY A 100 21.11 5.34 18.41
CA GLY A 100 20.01 4.38 18.55
C GLY A 100 18.88 4.87 19.45
N LEU A 101 19.21 5.53 20.57
CA LEU A 101 18.18 6.05 21.49
C LEU A 101 17.39 7.21 20.86
N ALA A 102 18.09 8.13 20.20
CA ALA A 102 17.46 9.29 19.56
C ALA A 102 16.62 8.86 18.34
N LEU A 103 17.10 7.90 17.55
CA LEU A 103 16.35 7.31 16.45
C LEU A 103 15.08 6.59 16.95
N GLY A 104 15.20 5.80 18.02
CA GLY A 104 14.06 5.13 18.63
C GLY A 104 13.04 6.11 19.20
N TYR A 105 13.49 7.18 19.87
CA TYR A 105 12.63 8.26 20.34
C TYR A 105 11.89 8.95 19.19
N LEU A 106 12.60 9.31 18.11
CA LEU A 106 11.99 9.96 16.95
C LEU A 106 10.92 9.06 16.32
N ALA A 107 11.26 7.80 16.02
CA ALA A 107 10.34 6.86 15.41
C ALA A 107 9.08 6.65 16.28
N GLY A 108 9.26 6.52 17.60
CA GLY A 108 8.16 6.44 18.55
C GLY A 108 7.29 7.69 18.59
N ASN A 109 7.90 8.87 18.68
CA ASN A 109 7.21 10.17 18.73
C ASN A 109 6.42 10.45 17.44
N MET A 110 6.91 9.96 16.30
CA MET A 110 6.24 10.06 15.01
C MET A 110 5.21 8.96 14.78
N HIS A 111 5.05 8.02 15.72
CA HIS A 111 4.23 6.82 15.56
C HIS A 111 4.55 6.04 14.28
N TRP A 112 5.82 6.03 13.88
CA TRP A 112 6.25 5.26 12.73
C TRP A 112 6.13 3.76 13.01
N ARG A 113 5.68 3.02 12.01
CA ARG A 113 5.68 1.56 12.06
C ARG A 113 7.09 1.09 11.76
N VAL A 114 7.62 0.24 12.63
CA VAL A 114 9.01 -0.19 12.56
C VAL A 114 9.16 -1.69 12.71
N ARG A 115 10.22 -2.22 12.10
CA ARG A 115 10.76 -3.56 12.38
C ARG A 115 12.27 -3.48 12.55
N PHE A 116 12.86 -4.50 13.17
CA PHE A 116 14.30 -4.58 13.38
C PHE A 116 14.89 -5.66 12.49
N GLU A 117 15.97 -5.33 11.77
CA GLU A 117 16.67 -6.26 10.88
C GLU A 117 18.16 -5.88 10.83
N ASP A 118 19.05 -6.81 11.15
CA ASP A 118 20.52 -6.61 11.11
C ASP A 118 21.02 -5.34 11.82
N GLY A 119 20.49 -5.07 13.02
CA GLY A 119 20.84 -3.87 13.79
C GLY A 119 20.33 -2.55 13.19
N CYS A 120 19.50 -2.61 12.15
CA CYS A 120 18.83 -1.47 11.55
C CYS A 120 17.38 -1.37 12.02
N LEU A 121 16.87 -0.15 12.03
CA LEU A 121 15.45 0.16 12.19
C LEU A 121 14.85 0.35 10.79
N LEU A 122 13.91 -0.50 10.41
CA LEU A 122 13.21 -0.38 9.13
C LEU A 122 11.88 0.30 9.38
N VAL A 123 11.71 1.49 8.78
CA VAL A 123 10.50 2.30 8.88
C VAL A 123 9.63 2.05 7.66
N ALA A 124 8.36 1.74 7.87
CA ALA A 124 7.41 1.56 6.79
C ALA A 124 7.11 2.90 6.08
N VAL A 125 7.27 2.94 4.76
CA VAL A 125 7.06 4.15 3.95
C VAL A 125 5.61 4.19 3.45
N ASP A 126 4.76 4.89 4.21
CA ASP A 126 3.32 5.06 3.94
C ASP A 126 3.01 6.41 3.26
N HIS A 127 4.00 7.30 3.21
CA HIS A 127 3.95 8.66 2.67
C HIS A 127 5.18 8.92 1.79
N PRO A 128 5.25 10.03 1.02
CA PRO A 128 6.45 10.37 0.26
C PRO A 128 7.70 10.32 1.13
N ARG A 129 8.77 9.67 0.64
CA ARG A 129 10.01 9.39 1.40
C ARG A 129 10.60 10.67 2.00
N GLU A 130 10.47 11.80 1.31
CA GLU A 130 10.91 13.14 1.73
C GLU A 130 10.33 13.54 3.09
N THR A 131 9.13 13.09 3.43
CA THR A 131 8.47 13.35 4.73
C THR A 131 9.28 12.74 5.89
N TYR A 132 9.85 11.55 5.66
CA TYR A 132 10.67 10.84 6.63
C TYR A 132 12.08 11.43 6.67
N LEU A 133 12.68 11.66 5.50
CA LEU A 133 14.02 12.23 5.38
C LEU A 133 14.13 13.62 6.04
N THR A 134 13.10 14.46 5.89
CA THR A 134 13.03 15.77 6.56
C THR A 134 13.12 15.64 8.08
N ARG A 135 12.48 14.62 8.66
CA ARG A 135 12.51 14.36 10.11
C ARG A 135 13.84 13.77 10.57
N LEU A 136 14.54 13.06 9.69
CA LEU A 136 15.83 12.43 9.97
C LEU A 136 17.02 13.37 9.77
N HIS A 137 16.82 14.49 9.06
CA HIS A 137 17.87 15.42 8.66
C HIS A 137 18.85 15.80 9.80
N GLU A 138 18.34 16.15 10.99
CA GLU A 138 19.19 16.53 12.14
C GLU A 138 20.04 15.34 12.63
N LEU A 139 19.44 14.15 12.76
CA LEU A 139 20.15 12.94 13.16
C LEU A 139 21.20 12.51 12.14
N GLU A 140 20.91 12.67 10.84
CA GLU A 140 21.86 12.40 9.77
C GLU A 140 23.01 13.41 9.78
N HIS A 141 22.70 14.70 9.95
CA HIS A 141 23.70 15.77 10.02
C HIS A 141 24.66 15.60 11.21
N GLU A 142 24.14 15.15 12.36
CA GLU A 142 24.94 14.82 13.54
C GLU A 142 25.69 13.47 13.43
N GLY A 143 25.52 12.73 12.33
CA GLY A 143 26.14 11.42 12.14
C GLY A 143 25.63 10.34 13.09
N LYS A 144 24.40 10.49 13.61
CA LYS A 144 23.73 9.54 14.52
C LYS A 144 22.91 8.48 13.79
N VAL A 145 22.51 8.74 12.56
CA VAL A 145 21.83 7.76 11.72
C VAL A 145 22.37 7.82 10.30
N ARG A 146 22.37 6.67 9.63
CA ARG A 146 22.62 6.55 8.20
C ARG A 146 21.39 5.94 7.55
N VAL A 147 20.84 6.62 6.55
CA VAL A 147 19.83 6.03 5.66
C VAL A 147 20.54 5.10 4.68
N LEU A 148 20.07 3.86 4.58
CA LEU A 148 20.57 2.89 3.62
C LEU A 148 19.65 2.88 2.39
N GLU A 149 20.25 2.74 1.20
CA GLU A 149 19.53 2.57 -0.08
C GLU A 149 18.91 1.17 -0.21
#